data_AF-A0AAV9K9S7-F1
#
_entry.id   AF-A0AAV9K9S7-F1
#
_cell.length_a   1.000
_cell.length_b   1.000
_cell.length_c   1.000
_cell.angle_alpha   90.00
_cell.angle_beta   90.00
_cell.angle_gamma   90.00
#
_symmetry.space_group_name_H-M   'P 1'
#
loop_
_entity.id
_entity.type
_entity.pdbx_description
1 polymer ?
#
loop_
_entity_poly.entity_id
_entity_poly.type
_entity_poly.pdbx_seq_one_letter_code
_entity_poly.pdbx_strand_id
1 'polypeptide(L)' 'MEWVLGNGSSTSFWLDRWLPKDRTIRDMIHGPLSMKESTMTVDDIVTNNGIWDLGKHLSNYLKRS' A
#
# COMPACT_ATOMS: atom_id res chain seq x y z
N MET A 1 -15.65 -11.72 -7.93
CA MET A 1 -14.29 -12.16 -7.56
C MET A 1 -13.98 -11.52 -6.23
N GLU A 2 -13.77 -12.32 -5.20
CA GLU A 2 -13.42 -11.82 -3.87
C GLU A 2 -11.90 -11.88 -3.73
N TRP A 3 -11.28 -10.77 -3.34
CA TRP A 3 -9.84 -10.73 -3.10
C TRP A 3 -9.57 -11.41 -1.76
N VAL A 4 -9.20 -12.69 -1.79
CA VAL A 4 -8.78 -13.42 -0.59
C VAL A 4 -7.32 -13.08 -0.31
N LEU A 5 -7.12 -11.91 0.27
CA LEU A 5 -5.88 -11.61 1.00
C LEU A 5 -5.99 -12.40 2.30
N GLY A 6 -4.97 -13.19 2.66
CA GLY A 6 -4.93 -13.85 3.96
C GLY A 6 -4.84 -12.82 5.10
N ASN A 7 -3.97 -13.05 6.08
CA ASN A 7 -3.72 -12.04 7.11
C ASN A 7 -2.90 -10.82 6.62
N GLY A 8 -2.61 -10.72 5.31
CA GLY A 8 -1.89 -9.57 4.73
C GLY A 8 -0.41 -9.43 5.09
N SER A 9 0.12 -10.26 6.00
CA SER A 9 1.48 -10.16 6.54
C SER A 9 2.61 -10.44 5.55
N SER A 10 2.32 -11.11 4.44
CA SER A 10 3.29 -11.37 3.36
C SER A 10 3.01 -10.55 2.09
N THR A 11 1.96 -9.73 2.10
CA THR A 11 1.52 -8.97 0.94
C THR A 11 2.09 -7.56 1.04
N SER A 12 2.96 -7.18 0.10
CA SER A 12 3.55 -5.85 0.08
C SER A 12 2.51 -4.82 -0.31
N PHE A 13 2.36 -3.76 0.50
CA PHE A 13 1.48 -2.67 0.14
C PHE A 13 1.94 -1.94 -1.12
N TRP A 14 3.24 -1.69 -1.23
CA TRP A 14 3.79 -0.87 -2.30
C TRP A 14 4.13 -1.63 -3.57
N LEU A 15 4.60 -2.87 -3.44
CA LEU A 15 5.24 -3.61 -4.52
C LEU A 15 4.37 -4.72 -5.11
N ASP A 16 3.28 -5.11 -4.43
CA ASP A 16 2.32 -6.05 -5.02
C ASP A 16 1.38 -5.35 -6.00
N ARG A 17 0.77 -6.18 -6.86
CA ARG A 17 -0.04 -5.74 -7.99
C ARG A 17 -1.48 -5.46 -7.55
N TRP A 18 -1.69 -4.28 -7.01
CA TRP A 18 -3.00 -3.77 -6.57
C TRP A 18 -3.83 -3.19 -7.70
N LEU A 19 -3.20 -2.79 -8.80
CA LEU A 19 -3.83 -2.02 -9.86
C LEU A 19 -3.96 -2.83 -11.15
N PRO A 20 -4.90 -2.45 -12.04
CA PRO A 20 -5.03 -3.08 -13.35
C PRO A 20 -3.73 -2.99 -14.16
N LYS A 21 -3.54 -4.01 -15.01
CA LYS A 21 -2.37 -4.14 -15.90
C LYS A 21 -1.06 -4.36 -15.15
N ASP A 22 -1.10 -5.18 -14.11
CA ASP A 22 0.09 -5.59 -13.34
C ASP A 22 0.86 -4.43 -12.70
N ARG A 23 0.16 -3.33 -12.37
CA ARG A 23 0.76 -2.14 -11.77
C ARG A 23 0.68 -2.17 -10.25
N THR A 24 1.67 -1.54 -9.64
CA THR A 24 1.82 -1.41 -8.19
C THR A 24 1.37 -0.03 -7.72
N ILE A 25 1.10 0.14 -6.43
CA ILE A 25 0.82 1.49 -5.88
C ILE A 25 2.06 2.38 -6.02
N ARG A 26 3.26 1.81 -5.91
CA ARG A 26 4.54 2.53 -6.12
C ARG A 26 4.61 3.22 -7.48
N ASP A 27 4.04 2.62 -8.52
CA ASP A 27 4.04 3.20 -9.88
C ASP A 27 3.20 4.49 -9.99
N MET A 28 2.26 4.71 -9.06
CA MET A 28 1.33 5.85 -9.08
C MET A 28 1.80 7.05 -8.26
N ILE A 29 2.92 6.92 -7.54
CA ILE A 29 3.45 7.99 -6.67
C ILE A 29 4.85 8.42 -7.12
N HIS A 30 5.17 9.69 -6.85
CA HIS A 30 6.48 10.27 -7.15
C HIS A 30 7.39 10.27 -5.92
N GLY A 31 8.70 10.26 -6.15
CA GLY A 31 9.72 10.28 -5.09
C GLY A 31 10.14 8.88 -4.62
N PRO A 32 11.24 8.79 -3.85
CA PRO A 32 11.72 7.52 -3.31
C PRO A 32 10.88 7.09 -2.12
N LEU A 33 10.62 5.77 -2.00
CA LEU A 33 10.19 5.19 -0.74
C LEU A 33 11.40 5.13 0.20
N SER A 34 11.18 5.44 1.48
CA SER A 34 12.15 5.08 2.51
C SER A 34 12.23 3.56 2.66
N MET A 35 13.33 3.08 3.25
CA MET A 35 13.52 1.65 3.51
C MET A 35 12.38 1.08 4.37
N LYS A 36 11.90 1.83 5.36
CA LYS A 36 10.76 1.45 6.20
C LYS A 36 9.47 1.32 5.40
N GLU A 37 9.19 2.26 4.49
CA GLU A 37 7.99 2.19 3.65
C GLU A 37 8.06 0.99 2.70
N SER A 38 9.23 0.71 2.12
CA SER A 38 9.40 -0.40 1.18
C SER A 38 9.11 -1.79 1.78
N THR A 39 9.23 -1.93 3.11
CA THR A 39 8.95 -3.19 3.82
C THR A 39 7.53 -3.28 4.35
N MET A 40 6.69 -2.27 4.13
CA MET A 40 5.32 -2.26 4.64
C MET A 40 4.43 -3.30 3.95
N THR A 41 3.68 -4.00 4.78
CA THR A 41 2.72 -5.02 4.37
C THR A 41 1.30 -4.48 4.49
N VAL A 42 0.32 -5.27 4.02
CA VAL A 42 -1.11 -4.93 4.20
C VAL A 42 -1.48 -4.94 5.68
N ASP A 43 -0.91 -5.85 6.48
CA ASP A 43 -1.16 -5.94 7.93
C ASP A 43 -0.70 -4.68 8.68
N ASP A 44 0.34 -4.01 8.18
CA ASP A 44 0.84 -2.75 8.77
C ASP A 44 -0.11 -1.55 8.54
N ILE A 45 -1.03 -1.65 7.57
CA ILE A 45 -1.84 -0.52 7.05
C ILE A 45 -3.33 -0.73 7.30
N VAL A 46 -3.77 -1.98 7.29
CA VAL A 46 -5.15 -2.35 7.56
C VAL A 46 -5.35 -2.39 9.06
N THR A 47 -6.29 -1.58 9.52
CA THR A 47 -6.72 -1.59 10.92
C THR A 47 -7.36 -2.93 11.28
N ASN A 48 -7.44 -3.24 12.59
CA ASN A 48 -8.12 -4.46 13.08
C ASN A 48 -9.57 -4.63 12.60
N ASN A 49 -10.20 -3.56 12.12
CA ASN A 49 -11.56 -3.56 11.58
C ASN A 49 -11.61 -3.77 10.05
N GLY A 50 -10.48 -4.06 9.40
CA GLY A 50 -10.39 -4.24 7.94
C GLY A 50 -10.38 -2.93 7.15
N ILE A 51 -10.26 -1.77 7.82
CA ILE A 51 -10.24 -0.45 7.17
C ILE A 51 -8.81 -0.07 6.84
N TRP A 52 -8.58 0.38 5.61
CA TRP A 52 -7.28 0.85 5.11
C TRP A 52 -7.01 2.29 5.55
N ASP A 53 -6.02 2.52 6.41
CA ASP A 53 -5.61 3.88 6.83
C ASP A 53 -4.56 4.46 5.87
N LEU A 54 -5.02 4.85 4.67
CA LEU A 54 -4.14 5.40 3.64
C LEU A 54 -3.67 6.83 3.95
N GLY A 55 -4.43 7.59 4.73
CA GLY A 55 -4.11 8.99 5.03
C GLY A 55 -2.79 9.12 5.79
N LYS A 56 -2.55 8.21 6.73
CA LYS A 56 -1.31 8.16 7.51
C LYS A 56 -0.07 7.87 6.65
N HIS A 57 -0.21 7.04 5.61
CA HIS A 57 0.91 6.51 4.83
C HIS A 57 1.13 7.20 3.49
N LEU A 58 0.09 7.81 2.91
CA LEU A 58 0.17 8.50 1.62
C LEU A 58 0.32 10.02 1.73
N SER A 59 0.23 10.59 2.95
CA SER A 59 0.28 12.05 3.18
C SER A 59 1.49 12.74 2.55
N ASN A 60 2.66 12.08 2.53
CA ASN A 60 3.88 12.61 1.92
C ASN A 60 3.87 12.66 0.38
N TYR A 61 3.00 11.86 -0.24
CA TYR A 61 2.89 11.71 -1.70
C TYR A 61 1.70 12.49 -2.29
N LEU A 62 0.78 12.95 -1.44
CA LEU A 62 -0.41 13.72 -1.81
C LEU A 62 -0.18 15.24 -1.78
N LYS A 63 1.07 15.72 -1.95
CA LYS A 63 1.32 17.18 -2.00
C LYS A 63 0.44 17.82 -3.07
N ARG A 64 -0.55 18.58 -2.61
CA ARG A 64 -1.55 19.30 -3.41
C ARG A 64 -0.83 20.12 -4.49
N SER A 65 -1.19 19.85 -5.75
CA SER A 65 -1.03 20.77 -6.88
C SER A 65 -1.84 22.03 -6.69
#